data_AF-A0A3E1EKH7-F1
#
_entry.id   AF-A0A3E1EKH7-F1
#
_cell.length_a   1.000
_cell.length_b   1.000
_cell.length_c   1.000
_cell.angle_alpha   90.00
_cell.angle_beta   90.00
_cell.angle_gamma   90.00
#
_symmetry.space_group_name_H-M   'P 1'
#
loop_
_entity.id
_entity.type
_entity.pdbx_description
1 polymer ?
#
loop_
_entity_poly.entity_id
_entity_poly.type
_entity_poly.pdbx_seq_one_letter_code
_entity_poly.pdbx_strand_id
1 'polypeptide(L)'
;LPQLGNAVDFTLARGVIVPASSSNPAPLGSANYRPDYWSFTTSGGPFTLTANSGDDYLTPGIADPGATLRTLLTLYDANGTVVATSPTTSLSGTITTTLGAGSYSVSVTAVGNAIDPAFSGRQFFDMGPFFLTGTVPAAVEQTPLEQWRQSYFGISTNTGNAADAFDFDQDGVPNLIEFAFGLDPKNAASLQLPQAQITGGSLVITFIQPSSVNGIIYGAESSTDLLTWQPVGDTGAGTAHRFSVPTGSNKQMFMRLAVTRP
;
A
#
# COMPACT_ATOMS: atom_id res chain seq x y z
N LEU A 1 -4.49 5.26 10.89
CA LEU A 1 -5.39 6.12 10.09
C LEU A 1 -6.13 5.22 9.12
N PRO A 2 -7.40 4.91 9.39
CA PRO A 2 -8.22 4.10 8.50
C PRO A 2 -8.50 4.86 7.19
N GLN A 3 -8.47 4.14 6.07
CA GLN A 3 -8.58 4.70 4.72
C GLN A 3 -9.60 3.92 3.90
N LEU A 4 -10.34 4.63 3.05
CA LEU A 4 -11.14 4.06 1.96
C LEU A 4 -10.54 4.57 0.63
N GLY A 5 -9.68 3.76 0.01
CA GLY A 5 -8.82 4.22 -1.06
C GLY A 5 -7.85 5.30 -0.56
N ASN A 6 -7.83 6.47 -1.20
CA ASN A 6 -6.99 7.61 -0.76
C ASN A 6 -7.66 8.49 0.30
N ALA A 7 -8.95 8.27 0.62
CA ALA A 7 -9.67 9.12 1.57
C ALA A 7 -9.55 8.58 2.99
N VAL A 8 -9.47 9.47 3.97
CA VAL A 8 -9.58 9.08 5.39
C VAL A 8 -11.01 8.65 5.70
N ASP A 9 -11.18 7.47 6.27
CA ASP A 9 -12.48 7.01 6.75
C ASP A 9 -12.81 7.68 8.10
N PHE A 10 -13.51 8.81 8.03
CA PHE A 10 -13.89 9.59 9.21
C PHE A 10 -14.88 8.85 10.13
N THR A 11 -15.54 7.80 9.66
CA THR A 11 -16.42 6.97 10.51
C THR A 11 -15.63 6.09 11.46
N LEU A 12 -14.33 5.92 11.22
CA LEU A 12 -13.42 5.18 12.08
C LEU A 12 -12.32 6.09 12.67
N ALA A 13 -11.94 7.16 11.98
CA ALA A 13 -10.90 8.10 12.40
C ALA A 13 -11.45 9.19 13.34
N ARG A 14 -11.86 8.82 14.55
CA ARG A 14 -12.41 9.73 15.57
C ARG A 14 -11.86 9.43 16.97
N GLY A 15 -11.83 10.43 17.83
CA GLY A 15 -11.31 10.30 19.20
C GLY A 15 -11.83 11.41 20.12
N VAL A 16 -11.27 11.48 21.33
CA VAL A 16 -11.61 12.50 22.35
C VAL A 16 -10.33 13.02 22.99
N ILE A 17 -10.18 14.35 23.06
CA ILE A 17 -9.08 15.01 23.76
C ILE A 17 -9.51 15.36 25.18
N VAL A 18 -8.64 15.03 26.14
CA VAL A 18 -8.84 15.27 27.58
C VAL A 18 -7.58 15.86 28.23
N PRO A 19 -7.69 16.54 29.38
CA PRO A 19 -6.52 17.02 30.11
C PRO A 19 -5.54 15.91 30.51
N ALA A 20 -4.26 16.24 30.56
CA ALA A 20 -3.18 15.31 30.89
C ALA A 20 -3.11 14.94 32.39
N SER A 21 -3.47 15.89 33.27
CA SER A 21 -3.34 15.77 34.72
C SER A 21 -4.65 16.09 35.45
N SER A 22 -4.98 15.28 36.45
CA SER A 22 -6.07 15.53 37.41
C SER A 22 -5.63 16.28 38.67
N SER A 23 -4.33 16.40 38.92
CA SER A 23 -3.77 17.00 40.14
C SER A 23 -3.30 18.44 39.97
N ASN A 24 -2.94 18.84 38.74
CA ASN A 24 -2.57 20.21 38.40
C ASN A 24 -3.08 20.55 36.98
N PRO A 25 -4.39 20.70 36.80
CA PRO A 25 -4.97 20.88 35.49
C PRO A 25 -4.71 22.32 35.00
N ALA A 26 -3.97 22.47 33.90
CA ALA A 26 -3.69 23.76 33.26
C ALA A 26 -4.39 23.82 31.88
N PRO A 27 -5.22 24.84 31.62
CA PRO A 27 -6.04 24.88 30.41
C PRO A 27 -5.28 25.30 29.14
N LEU A 28 -4.05 25.80 29.26
CA LEU A 28 -3.29 26.38 28.14
C LEU A 28 -2.06 25.57 27.79
N GLY A 29 -1.80 25.39 26.50
CA GLY A 29 -0.63 24.70 25.98
C GLY A 29 -0.88 23.21 25.77
N SER A 30 -0.41 22.70 24.64
CA SER A 30 -0.67 21.32 24.20
C SER A 30 -0.10 20.24 25.11
N ALA A 31 0.94 20.54 25.88
CA ALA A 31 1.50 19.63 26.87
C ALA A 31 0.52 19.29 28.02
N ASN A 32 -0.53 20.09 28.20
CA ASN A 32 -1.54 19.87 29.25
C ASN A 32 -2.72 19.02 28.78
N TYR A 33 -2.69 18.52 27.54
CA TYR A 33 -3.69 17.64 26.98
C TYR A 33 -3.06 16.31 26.59
N ARG A 34 -3.82 15.22 26.65
CA ARG A 34 -3.36 13.92 26.16
C ARG A 34 -3.52 13.88 24.64
N PRO A 35 -2.43 13.80 23.87
CA PRO A 35 -2.53 13.60 22.43
C PRO A 35 -3.06 12.20 22.11
N ASP A 36 -3.83 12.12 21.02
CA ASP A 36 -4.18 10.86 20.37
C ASP A 36 -3.30 10.66 19.13
N TYR A 37 -2.90 9.43 18.84
CA TYR A 37 -1.93 9.12 17.79
C TYR A 37 -2.49 8.17 16.74
N TRP A 38 -2.20 8.47 15.48
CA TRP A 38 -2.61 7.67 14.34
C TRP A 38 -1.42 7.41 13.42
N SER A 39 -1.20 6.15 13.03
CA SER A 39 -0.15 5.78 12.06
C SER A 39 -0.72 5.44 10.68
N PHE A 40 0.07 5.61 9.63
CA PHE A 40 -0.26 5.17 8.26
C PHE A 40 1.00 4.96 7.44
N THR A 41 0.85 4.26 6.32
CA THR A 41 1.85 4.18 5.25
C THR A 41 1.34 4.89 4.00
N THR A 42 2.26 5.35 3.16
CA THR A 42 1.95 6.01 1.89
C THR A 42 3.01 5.67 0.84
N SER A 43 2.64 5.69 -0.44
CA SER A 43 3.58 5.61 -1.58
C SER A 43 4.21 6.97 -1.93
N GLY A 44 3.82 8.03 -1.22
CA GLY A 44 4.23 9.40 -1.48
C GLY A 44 3.27 10.14 -2.41
N GLY A 45 3.30 11.47 -2.33
CA GLY A 45 2.39 12.37 -3.05
C GLY A 45 1.69 13.38 -2.14
N PRO A 46 0.69 14.11 -2.67
CA PRO A 46 -0.04 15.14 -1.93
C PRO A 46 -0.84 14.55 -0.77
N PHE A 47 -0.57 15.06 0.43
CA PHE A 47 -1.23 14.67 1.67
C PHE A 47 -2.03 15.84 2.23
N THR A 48 -3.27 15.57 2.63
CA THR A 48 -4.08 16.50 3.41
C THR A 48 -4.70 15.77 4.59
N LEU A 49 -4.68 16.40 5.76
CA LEU A 49 -5.37 15.89 6.93
C LEU A 49 -5.90 17.06 7.75
N THR A 50 -7.16 16.99 8.13
CA THR A 50 -7.83 17.95 8.99
C THR A 50 -8.37 17.23 10.22
N ALA A 51 -8.06 17.75 11.41
CA ALA A 51 -8.76 17.42 12.63
C ALA A 51 -9.90 18.41 12.82
N ASN A 52 -11.13 17.91 12.81
CA ASN A 52 -12.34 18.68 13.04
C ASN A 52 -12.77 18.49 14.50
N SER A 53 -13.12 19.59 15.18
CA SER A 53 -13.73 19.56 16.51
C SER A 53 -15.17 19.02 16.42
N GLY A 54 -15.67 18.39 17.49
CA GLY A 54 -16.99 17.75 17.54
C GLY A 54 -18.21 18.61 17.15
N ASP A 55 -19.23 17.92 16.64
CA ASP A 55 -20.54 18.33 16.09
C ASP A 55 -20.58 19.34 14.93
N ASP A 56 -19.48 19.51 14.21
CA ASP A 56 -19.42 20.28 12.96
C ASP A 56 -20.08 19.53 11.77
N TYR A 57 -21.38 19.24 11.89
CA TYR A 57 -22.29 19.07 10.78
C TYR A 57 -23.29 20.24 10.83
N LEU A 58 -22.88 21.37 10.28
CA LEU A 58 -23.75 22.55 10.14
C LEU A 58 -24.99 22.18 9.32
N THR A 59 -26.15 22.14 9.96
CA THR A 59 -27.43 22.33 9.26
C THR A 59 -27.54 23.82 8.94
N PRO A 60 -27.67 24.25 7.66
CA PRO A 60 -27.76 25.67 7.34
C PRO A 60 -28.91 26.36 8.12
N GLY A 61 -28.58 27.39 8.91
CA GLY A 61 -29.55 28.19 9.65
C GLY A 61 -29.70 27.90 11.16
N ILE A 62 -28.88 27.02 11.75
CA ILE A 62 -28.84 26.78 13.20
C ILE A 62 -27.48 27.21 13.76
N ALA A 63 -27.49 27.96 14.87
CA ALA A 63 -26.27 28.30 15.60
C ALA A 63 -25.72 27.07 16.34
N ASP A 64 -24.44 26.78 16.12
CA ASP A 64 -23.66 25.72 16.77
C ASP A 64 -23.43 26.03 18.27
N PRO A 65 -23.79 25.13 19.23
CA PRO A 65 -23.51 25.33 20.64
C PRO A 65 -22.05 25.09 21.06
N GLY A 66 -21.14 24.78 20.12
CA GLY A 66 -19.75 25.17 20.23
C GLY A 66 -18.75 24.06 19.93
N ALA A 67 -18.03 24.22 18.82
CA ALA A 67 -16.70 23.62 18.66
C ALA A 67 -15.80 23.94 19.88
N THR A 68 -15.40 22.90 20.62
CA THR A 68 -14.70 23.03 21.91
C THR A 68 -13.19 22.92 21.84
N LEU A 69 -12.63 22.57 20.68
CA LEU A 69 -11.20 22.29 20.54
C LEU A 69 -10.53 23.29 19.60
N ARG A 70 -9.44 23.92 20.05
CA ARG A 70 -8.38 24.39 19.13
C ARG A 70 -7.41 23.27 18.86
N THR A 71 -7.73 22.49 17.84
CA THR A 71 -6.96 21.30 17.49
C THR A 71 -5.57 21.67 16.97
N LEU A 72 -4.60 20.82 17.31
CA LEU A 72 -3.23 20.87 16.83
C LEU A 72 -2.89 19.49 16.28
N LEU A 73 -2.64 19.43 14.98
CA LEU A 73 -2.05 18.29 14.31
C LEU A 73 -0.54 18.43 14.27
N THR A 74 0.19 17.36 14.57
CA THR A 74 1.62 17.26 14.27
C THR A 74 1.89 15.95 13.56
N LEU A 75 2.44 16.03 12.36
CA LEU A 75 2.85 14.90 11.53
C LEU A 75 4.32 14.59 11.77
N TYR A 76 4.63 13.32 11.95
CA TYR A 76 5.97 12.79 12.18
C TYR A 76 6.34 11.75 11.12
N ASP A 77 7.61 11.72 10.74
CA ASP A 77 8.18 10.64 9.93
C ASP A 77 8.41 9.36 10.77
N ALA A 78 8.93 8.31 10.14
CA ALA A 78 9.21 7.02 10.78
C ALA A 78 10.23 7.10 11.94
N ASN A 79 11.06 8.15 11.99
CA ASN A 79 12.05 8.38 13.05
C ASN A 79 11.49 9.25 14.19
N GLY A 80 10.24 9.70 14.09
CA GLY A 80 9.63 10.63 15.05
C GLY A 80 10.01 12.09 14.82
N THR A 81 10.60 12.44 13.68
CA THR A 81 10.92 13.82 13.32
C THR A 81 9.66 14.53 12.85
N VAL A 82 9.43 15.76 13.33
CA VAL A 82 8.29 16.57 12.88
C VAL A 82 8.45 16.94 11.41
N VAL A 83 7.48 16.54 10.59
CA VAL A 83 7.38 16.86 9.16
C VAL A 83 6.55 18.13 8.96
N ALA A 84 5.43 18.24 9.66
CA ALA A 84 4.52 19.38 9.56
C ALA A 84 3.66 19.51 10.82
N THR A 85 3.20 20.73 11.10
CA THR A 85 2.30 21.05 12.20
C THR A 85 1.20 21.97 11.68
N SER A 86 -0.05 21.76 12.08
CA SER A 86 -1.14 22.65 11.69
C SER A 86 -1.03 24.01 12.39
N PRO A 87 -1.56 25.09 11.79
CA PRO A 87 -1.84 26.32 12.52
C PRO A 87 -2.81 26.09 13.69
N THR A 88 -2.81 27.00 14.66
CA THR A 88 -3.67 26.98 15.86
C THR A 88 -4.67 28.14 15.91
N THR A 89 -4.83 28.84 14.79
CA THR A 89 -5.65 30.04 14.64
C THR A 89 -7.14 29.74 14.48
N SER A 90 -7.50 28.48 14.27
CA SER A 90 -8.86 27.98 14.10
C SER A 90 -9.14 26.84 15.07
N LEU A 91 -10.41 26.45 15.17
CA LEU A 91 -10.84 25.31 15.98
C LEU A 91 -10.42 23.98 15.30
N SER A 92 -10.51 23.91 13.98
CA SER A 92 -9.93 22.82 13.19
C SER A 92 -8.45 23.09 12.85
N GLY A 93 -7.68 22.01 12.71
CA GLY A 93 -6.27 22.03 12.38
C GLY A 93 -6.05 21.23 11.11
N THR A 94 -5.48 21.87 10.09
CA THR A 94 -5.21 21.23 8.80
C THR A 94 -3.71 21.20 8.51
N ILE A 95 -3.23 20.04 8.07
CA ILE A 95 -1.91 19.86 7.44
C ILE A 95 -2.16 19.62 5.95
N THR A 96 -1.43 20.35 5.10
CA THR A 96 -1.35 20.10 3.66
C THR A 96 0.11 20.12 3.27
N THR A 97 0.62 19.00 2.74
CA THR A 97 2.03 18.85 2.36
C THR A 97 2.19 17.77 1.29
N THR A 98 3.42 17.50 0.86
CA THR A 98 3.76 16.35 0.00
C THR A 98 4.64 15.40 0.80
N LEU A 99 4.31 14.12 0.80
CA LEU A 99 5.07 13.08 1.50
C LEU A 99 5.88 12.24 0.51
N GLY A 100 7.02 11.73 0.97
CA GLY A 100 7.68 10.61 0.31
C GLY A 100 7.05 9.28 0.71
N ALA A 101 7.34 8.21 -0.04
CA ALA A 101 6.94 6.87 0.36
C ALA A 101 7.49 6.51 1.75
N GLY A 102 6.68 5.87 2.58
CA GLY A 102 7.11 5.43 3.91
C GLY A 102 6.00 5.40 4.95
N SER A 103 6.42 5.22 6.20
CA SER A 103 5.56 5.21 7.38
C SER A 103 5.56 6.57 8.07
N TYR A 104 4.38 7.01 8.48
CA TYR A 104 4.18 8.27 9.20
C TYR A 104 3.25 8.07 10.38
N SER A 105 3.32 8.98 11.34
CA SER A 105 2.32 9.10 12.39
C SER A 105 1.87 10.53 12.55
N VAL A 106 0.65 10.74 13.03
CA VAL A 106 0.13 12.06 13.35
C VAL A 106 -0.40 12.05 14.78
N SER A 107 -0.08 13.09 15.53
CA SER A 107 -0.72 13.37 16.81
C SER A 107 -1.82 14.41 16.64
N VAL A 108 -2.95 14.18 17.29
CA VAL A 108 -4.03 15.15 17.47
C VAL A 108 -4.02 15.58 18.94
N THR A 109 -3.96 16.86 19.22
CA THR A 109 -4.12 17.42 20.57
C THR A 109 -4.87 18.74 20.53
N ALA A 110 -5.10 19.37 21.67
CA ALA A 110 -5.62 20.73 21.76
C ALA A 110 -4.52 21.67 22.27
N VAL A 111 -4.55 22.95 21.90
CA VAL A 111 -3.64 23.96 22.47
C VAL A 111 -4.26 24.80 23.57
N GLY A 112 -5.58 24.70 23.77
CA GLY A 112 -6.31 25.46 24.76
C GLY A 112 -6.58 26.91 24.35
N ASN A 113 -7.81 27.36 24.56
CA ASN A 113 -8.41 28.72 24.65
C ASN A 113 -7.89 29.70 25.71
N ALA A 114 -6.80 30.43 25.47
CA ALA A 114 -6.42 31.58 26.30
C ALA A 114 -7.33 32.81 26.09
N ILE A 115 -8.14 33.10 27.10
CA ILE A 115 -8.78 34.40 27.36
C ILE A 115 -9.87 34.75 26.36
N ASP A 116 -11.11 34.42 26.72
CA ASP A 116 -12.27 35.06 26.10
C ASP A 116 -12.46 36.47 26.71
N PRO A 117 -12.37 37.55 25.91
CA PRO A 117 -12.65 38.90 26.37
C PRO A 117 -14.06 39.06 26.94
N ALA A 118 -15.03 38.26 26.46
CA ALA A 118 -16.41 38.24 26.94
C ALA A 118 -16.54 37.67 28.36
N PHE A 119 -15.56 36.91 28.86
CA PHE A 119 -15.57 36.30 30.20
C PHE A 119 -14.46 36.82 31.12
N SER A 120 -14.04 38.08 30.96
CA SER A 120 -13.10 38.76 31.87
C SER A 120 -11.75 38.03 32.02
N GLY A 121 -11.23 37.42 30.94
CA GLY A 121 -9.92 36.77 30.97
C GLY A 121 -9.88 35.40 31.64
N ARG A 122 -11.04 34.75 31.83
CA ARG A 122 -11.09 33.35 32.27
C ARG A 122 -10.47 32.42 31.22
N GLN A 123 -9.88 31.33 31.71
CA GLN A 123 -9.28 30.27 30.90
C GLN A 123 -10.18 29.03 30.97
N PHE A 124 -10.37 28.38 29.82
CA PHE A 124 -11.20 27.19 29.70
C PHE A 124 -10.38 26.05 29.12
N PHE A 125 -10.73 24.81 29.51
CA PHE A 125 -10.16 23.64 28.87
C PHE A 125 -10.79 23.43 27.50
N ASP A 126 -9.94 23.18 26.51
CA ASP A 126 -10.34 22.72 25.19
C ASP A 126 -10.33 21.19 25.22
N MET A 127 -11.45 20.59 25.63
CA MET A 127 -11.64 19.14 25.65
C MET A 127 -12.89 18.75 24.88
N GLY A 128 -12.91 17.54 24.33
CA GLY A 128 -14.04 17.09 23.53
C GLY A 128 -13.69 16.12 22.40
N PRO A 129 -14.71 15.67 21.67
CA PRO A 129 -14.53 14.76 20.55
C PRO A 129 -13.91 15.45 19.33
N PHE A 130 -13.25 14.67 18.49
CA PHE A 130 -12.78 15.08 17.18
C PHE A 130 -12.96 13.96 16.15
N PHE A 131 -12.93 14.30 14.87
CA PHE A 131 -12.81 13.34 13.77
C PHE A 131 -11.85 13.86 12.70
N LEU A 132 -11.22 12.93 11.99
CA LEU A 132 -10.23 13.22 10.95
C LEU A 132 -10.85 13.07 9.57
N THR A 133 -10.57 14.04 8.71
CA THR A 133 -10.90 14.01 7.28
C THR A 133 -9.67 14.34 6.47
N GLY A 134 -9.64 13.95 5.20
CA GLY A 134 -8.56 14.34 4.29
C GLY A 134 -8.20 13.24 3.31
N THR A 135 -7.04 13.38 2.70
CA THR A 135 -6.52 12.46 1.70
C THR A 135 -5.11 12.01 2.09
N VAL A 136 -4.93 10.70 2.20
CA VAL A 136 -3.61 10.09 2.30
C VAL A 136 -3.34 9.41 0.96
N PRO A 137 -2.22 9.70 0.28
CA PRO A 137 -1.88 8.95 -0.93
C PRO A 137 -1.78 7.47 -0.55
N ALA A 138 -2.62 6.62 -1.17
CA ALA A 138 -2.62 5.20 -0.83
C ALA A 138 -1.21 4.63 -0.97
N ALA A 139 -0.84 3.79 -0.01
CA ALA A 139 0.20 2.82 -0.30
C ALA A 139 -0.30 1.98 -1.48
N VAL A 140 0.41 2.01 -2.60
CA VAL A 140 0.17 1.02 -3.65
C VAL A 140 0.57 -0.31 -3.01
N GLU A 141 -0.41 -1.18 -2.76
CA GLU A 141 -0.13 -2.57 -2.38
C GLU A 141 0.84 -3.13 -3.41
N GLN A 142 2.05 -3.48 -2.98
CA GLN A 142 3.05 -4.03 -3.87
C GLN A 142 2.47 -5.29 -4.52
N THR A 143 2.58 -5.38 -5.83
CA THR A 143 2.27 -6.64 -6.53
C THR A 143 3.13 -7.76 -5.95
N PRO A 144 2.66 -9.02 -5.95
CA PRO A 144 3.49 -10.11 -5.44
C PRO A 144 4.85 -10.27 -6.13
N LEU A 145 4.97 -9.86 -7.40
CA LEU A 145 6.27 -9.77 -8.06
C LEU A 145 7.18 -8.68 -7.43
N GLU A 146 6.63 -7.50 -7.11
CA GLU A 146 7.38 -6.44 -6.41
C GLU A 146 7.79 -6.87 -5.00
N GLN A 147 6.91 -7.58 -4.28
CA GLN A 147 7.23 -8.15 -2.95
C GLN A 147 8.31 -9.23 -3.03
N TRP A 148 8.23 -10.10 -4.05
CA TRP A 148 9.23 -11.12 -4.31
C TRP A 148 10.59 -10.48 -4.60
N ARG A 149 10.66 -9.47 -5.49
CA ARG A 149 11.91 -8.76 -5.76
C ARG A 149 12.45 -8.04 -4.54
N GLN A 150 11.58 -7.43 -3.73
CA GLN A 150 11.97 -6.79 -2.48
C GLN A 150 12.60 -7.80 -1.52
N SER A 151 12.04 -9.02 -1.43
CA SER A 151 12.51 -10.07 -0.54
C SER A 151 13.87 -10.63 -0.97
N TYR A 152 14.08 -10.86 -2.27
CA TYR A 152 15.33 -11.40 -2.78
C TYR A 152 16.40 -10.31 -2.96
N PHE A 153 16.07 -9.17 -3.55
CA PHE A 153 17.08 -8.19 -3.99
C PHE A 153 17.09 -6.89 -3.18
N GLY A 154 16.13 -6.67 -2.28
CA GLY A 154 15.97 -5.40 -1.60
C GLY A 154 15.45 -4.27 -2.49
N ILE A 155 15.01 -4.59 -3.71
CA ILE A 155 14.57 -3.65 -4.75
C ILE A 155 13.21 -4.13 -5.24
N SER A 156 12.14 -3.36 -5.08
CA SER A 156 10.80 -3.74 -5.57
C SER A 156 10.61 -3.48 -7.07
N THR A 157 11.32 -2.49 -7.61
CA THR A 157 11.16 -2.05 -9.01
C THR A 157 11.91 -2.97 -10.00
N ASN A 158 11.45 -2.98 -11.25
CA ASN A 158 12.02 -3.77 -12.35
C ASN A 158 13.37 -3.20 -12.83
N THR A 159 14.42 -3.26 -12.00
CA THR A 159 15.71 -2.63 -12.28
C THR A 159 16.89 -3.44 -11.74
N GLY A 160 18.06 -3.29 -12.39
CA GLY A 160 19.30 -3.93 -11.97
C GLY A 160 19.14 -5.44 -11.77
N ASN A 161 19.63 -5.92 -10.63
CA ASN A 161 19.56 -7.34 -10.24
C ASN A 161 18.13 -7.88 -10.11
N ALA A 162 17.14 -7.00 -9.91
CA ALA A 162 15.73 -7.36 -9.78
C ALA A 162 14.95 -7.26 -11.11
N ALA A 163 15.63 -6.92 -12.21
CA ALA A 163 14.96 -6.77 -13.50
C ALA A 163 14.43 -8.12 -14.01
N ASP A 164 13.28 -8.11 -14.68
CA ASP A 164 12.55 -9.29 -15.18
C ASP A 164 13.40 -10.20 -16.05
N ALA A 165 14.26 -9.61 -16.87
CA ALA A 165 15.15 -10.30 -17.80
C ALA A 165 16.54 -10.59 -17.22
N PHE A 166 16.80 -10.21 -15.97
CA PHE A 166 18.07 -10.48 -15.31
C PHE A 166 18.06 -11.90 -14.76
N ASP A 167 19.16 -12.61 -14.98
CA ASP A 167 19.43 -13.95 -14.46
C ASP A 167 20.53 -13.78 -13.40
N PHE A 168 20.13 -13.87 -12.13
CA PHE A 168 20.99 -13.48 -11.01
C PHE A 168 21.98 -14.56 -10.60
N ASP A 169 21.57 -15.82 -10.63
CA ASP A 169 22.40 -16.98 -10.29
C ASP A 169 23.03 -17.68 -11.50
N GLN A 170 22.77 -17.17 -12.71
CA GLN A 170 23.41 -17.55 -13.97
C GLN A 170 23.10 -18.97 -14.42
N ASP A 171 21.88 -19.44 -14.14
CA ASP A 171 21.40 -20.76 -14.54
C ASP A 171 20.66 -20.78 -15.90
N GLY A 172 20.48 -19.60 -16.50
CA GLY A 172 19.79 -19.38 -17.76
C GLY A 172 18.31 -19.02 -17.60
N VAL A 173 17.79 -18.92 -16.38
CA VAL A 173 16.39 -18.57 -16.10
C VAL A 173 16.29 -17.14 -15.56
N PRO A 174 15.60 -16.24 -16.27
CA PRO A 174 15.48 -14.86 -15.83
C PRO A 174 14.43 -14.71 -14.71
N ASN A 175 14.59 -13.69 -13.88
CA ASN A 175 13.78 -13.41 -12.69
C ASN A 175 12.26 -13.51 -12.87
N LEU A 176 11.71 -13.08 -14.01
CA LEU A 176 10.26 -13.19 -14.24
C LEU A 176 9.80 -14.65 -14.33
N ILE A 177 10.64 -15.53 -14.88
CA ILE A 177 10.39 -16.97 -14.97
C ILE A 177 10.62 -17.63 -13.61
N GLU A 178 11.68 -17.22 -12.89
CA GLU A 178 11.93 -17.63 -11.50
C GLU A 178 10.70 -17.36 -10.61
N PHE A 179 10.18 -16.13 -10.64
CA PHE A 179 8.95 -15.77 -9.95
C PHE A 179 7.77 -16.62 -10.39
N ALA A 180 7.58 -16.79 -11.70
CA ALA A 180 6.45 -17.54 -12.24
C ALA A 180 6.43 -19.00 -11.81
N PHE A 181 7.58 -19.64 -11.62
CA PHE A 181 7.64 -21.05 -11.21
C PHE A 181 7.98 -21.24 -9.73
N GLY A 182 8.04 -20.16 -8.95
CA GLY A 182 8.31 -20.20 -7.52
C GLY A 182 9.73 -20.70 -7.20
N LEU A 183 10.67 -20.40 -8.09
CA LEU A 183 12.08 -20.77 -7.98
C LEU A 183 12.83 -19.72 -7.12
N ASP A 184 14.05 -20.08 -6.69
CA ASP A 184 14.92 -19.19 -5.91
C ASP A 184 15.97 -18.59 -6.84
N PRO A 185 15.87 -17.27 -7.16
CA PRO A 185 16.72 -16.62 -8.15
C PRO A 185 18.17 -16.43 -7.66
N LYS A 186 18.50 -16.88 -6.45
CA LYS A 186 19.86 -16.87 -5.90
C LYS A 186 20.46 -18.26 -5.79
N ASN A 187 19.78 -19.28 -6.30
CA ASN A 187 20.16 -20.66 -6.18
C ASN A 187 19.87 -21.41 -7.48
N ALA A 188 20.91 -21.52 -8.32
CA ALA A 188 20.87 -22.22 -9.60
C ALA A 188 20.44 -23.71 -9.49
N ALA A 189 20.50 -24.31 -8.30
CA ALA A 189 20.01 -25.67 -8.06
C ALA A 189 18.47 -25.73 -7.89
N SER A 190 17.79 -24.58 -7.81
CA SER A 190 16.34 -24.50 -7.69
C SER A 190 15.62 -24.78 -9.00
N LEU A 191 16.35 -24.81 -10.13
CA LEU A 191 15.86 -25.03 -11.49
C LEU A 191 14.94 -26.26 -11.66
N GLN A 192 13.64 -26.06 -11.46
CA GLN A 192 12.60 -27.09 -11.57
C GLN A 192 11.47 -26.66 -12.51
N LEU A 193 11.83 -26.30 -13.74
CA LEU A 193 10.85 -25.92 -14.75
C LEU A 193 10.05 -27.11 -15.30
N PRO A 194 8.76 -26.91 -15.64
CA PRO A 194 7.92 -27.93 -16.25
C PRO A 194 8.55 -28.48 -17.53
N GLN A 195 8.65 -29.80 -17.61
CA GLN A 195 9.20 -30.49 -18.77
C GLN A 195 8.09 -30.88 -19.74
N ALA A 196 8.34 -30.72 -21.04
CA ALA A 196 7.44 -31.20 -22.07
C ALA A 196 7.47 -32.73 -22.17
N GLN A 197 6.32 -33.35 -22.41
CA GLN A 197 6.16 -34.79 -22.51
C GLN A 197 5.30 -35.15 -23.73
N ILE A 198 5.58 -36.30 -24.36
CA ILE A 198 4.69 -36.86 -25.37
C ILE A 198 3.66 -37.75 -24.69
N THR A 199 2.39 -37.36 -24.74
CA THR A 199 1.27 -38.14 -24.20
C THR A 199 0.16 -38.24 -25.24
N GLY A 200 -0.27 -39.46 -25.56
CA GLY A 200 -1.38 -39.68 -26.50
C GLY A 200 -1.15 -39.07 -27.89
N GLY A 201 0.10 -39.05 -28.37
CA GLY A 201 0.44 -38.43 -29.66
C GLY A 201 0.41 -36.90 -29.68
N SER A 202 0.45 -36.26 -28.52
CA SER A 202 0.56 -34.81 -28.38
C SER A 202 1.81 -34.44 -27.57
N LEU A 203 2.44 -33.32 -27.92
CA LEU A 203 3.43 -32.66 -27.08
C LEU A 203 2.69 -31.82 -26.05
N VAL A 204 2.93 -32.10 -24.77
CA VAL A 204 2.16 -31.56 -23.65
C VAL A 204 3.10 -30.96 -22.60
N ILE A 205 2.75 -29.77 -22.10
CA ILE A 205 3.32 -29.20 -20.88
C ILE A 205 2.18 -28.98 -19.89
N THR A 206 2.37 -29.46 -18.65
CA THR A 206 1.43 -29.28 -17.55
C THR A 206 2.14 -28.87 -16.28
N PHE A 207 1.55 -27.94 -15.54
CA PHE A 207 2.04 -27.52 -14.22
C PHE A 207 0.93 -26.90 -13.39
N ILE A 208 1.20 -26.74 -12.09
CA ILE A 208 0.35 -26.00 -11.16
C ILE A 208 1.04 -24.66 -10.87
N GLN A 209 0.33 -23.55 -11.10
CA GLN A 209 0.79 -22.23 -10.72
C GLN A 209 0.98 -22.15 -9.20
N PRO A 210 2.15 -21.69 -8.71
CA PRO A 210 2.37 -21.51 -7.27
C PRO A 210 1.36 -20.54 -6.65
N SER A 211 0.92 -20.79 -5.42
CA SER A 211 -0.11 -19.96 -4.76
C SER A 211 0.35 -18.54 -4.42
N SER A 212 1.66 -18.31 -4.33
CA SER A 212 2.26 -16.99 -4.13
C SER A 212 2.35 -16.15 -5.41
N VAL A 213 2.01 -16.72 -6.56
CA VAL A 213 2.14 -16.08 -7.87
C VAL A 213 0.79 -15.58 -8.34
N ASN A 214 0.74 -14.32 -8.75
CA ASN A 214 -0.39 -13.67 -9.42
C ASN A 214 0.13 -12.43 -10.19
N GLY A 215 -0.74 -11.77 -10.95
CA GLY A 215 -0.36 -10.59 -11.73
C GLY A 215 0.52 -10.88 -12.94
N ILE A 216 0.60 -12.14 -13.37
CA ILE A 216 1.23 -12.60 -14.61
C ILE A 216 0.26 -13.48 -15.41
N ILE A 217 0.57 -13.69 -16.68
CA ILE A 217 -0.17 -14.56 -17.59
C ILE A 217 0.79 -15.60 -18.16
N TYR A 218 0.45 -16.87 -17.99
CA TYR A 218 1.12 -17.98 -18.69
C TYR A 218 0.50 -18.17 -20.07
N GLY A 219 1.36 -18.42 -21.05
CA GLY A 219 1.00 -18.86 -22.38
C GLY A 219 1.99 -19.89 -22.88
N ALA A 220 1.72 -20.45 -24.05
CA ALA A 220 2.67 -21.28 -24.76
C ALA A 220 2.55 -21.05 -26.25
N GLU A 221 3.63 -21.36 -26.96
CA GLU A 221 3.69 -21.35 -28.41
C GLU A 221 4.33 -22.64 -28.90
N SER A 222 3.94 -23.08 -30.09
CA SER A 222 4.50 -24.25 -30.75
C SER A 222 5.07 -23.91 -32.11
N SER A 223 6.04 -24.72 -32.54
CA SER A 223 6.70 -24.57 -33.83
C SER A 223 7.11 -25.93 -34.38
N THR A 224 7.25 -26.03 -35.70
CA THR A 224 7.81 -27.19 -36.39
C THR A 224 9.16 -26.89 -37.04
N ASP A 225 9.61 -25.63 -37.04
CA ASP A 225 10.81 -25.14 -37.73
C ASP A 225 11.70 -24.22 -36.85
N LEU A 226 11.30 -23.93 -35.61
CA LEU A 226 11.91 -22.96 -34.68
C LEU A 226 11.91 -21.50 -35.15
N LEU A 227 11.30 -21.20 -36.30
CA LEU A 227 11.23 -19.87 -36.89
C LEU A 227 9.83 -19.29 -36.73
N THR A 228 8.81 -20.06 -37.11
CA THR A 228 7.41 -19.65 -37.04
C THR A 228 6.77 -20.26 -35.79
N TRP A 229 6.25 -19.39 -34.92
CA TRP A 229 5.61 -19.79 -33.67
C TRP A 229 4.11 -19.53 -33.74
N GLN A 230 3.32 -20.50 -33.28
CA GLN A 230 1.86 -20.44 -33.24
C GLN A 230 1.37 -20.56 -31.79
N PRO A 231 0.40 -19.74 -31.36
CA PRO A 231 -0.10 -19.78 -29.99
C PRO A 231 -0.75 -21.13 -29.69
N VAL A 232 -0.52 -21.62 -28.47
CA VAL A 232 -1.14 -22.81 -27.91
C VAL A 232 -2.07 -22.37 -26.79
N GLY A 233 -3.36 -22.70 -26.94
CA GLY A 233 -4.35 -22.38 -25.92
C GLY A 233 -4.10 -23.16 -24.62
N ASP A 234 -4.28 -22.49 -23.50
CA ASP A 234 -4.34 -23.14 -22.21
C ASP A 234 -5.69 -23.84 -22.02
N THR A 235 -5.65 -25.15 -21.83
CA THR A 235 -6.82 -25.99 -21.56
C THR A 235 -6.95 -26.36 -20.08
N GLY A 236 -6.11 -25.75 -19.24
CA GLY A 236 -6.13 -25.89 -17.80
C GLY A 236 -7.37 -25.31 -17.13
N ALA A 237 -7.45 -25.49 -15.82
CA ALA A 237 -8.53 -24.96 -14.98
C ALA A 237 -7.99 -24.49 -13.62
N GLY A 238 -8.46 -23.33 -13.17
CA GLY A 238 -7.97 -22.73 -11.93
C GLY A 238 -6.48 -22.44 -12.01
N THR A 239 -5.69 -23.02 -11.08
CA THR A 239 -4.23 -22.90 -11.05
C THR A 239 -3.52 -24.01 -11.84
N ALA A 240 -4.25 -24.99 -12.38
CA ALA A 240 -3.66 -26.02 -13.22
C ALA A 240 -3.61 -25.51 -14.66
N HIS A 241 -2.43 -25.49 -15.26
CA HIS A 241 -2.20 -25.10 -16.65
C HIS A 241 -1.89 -26.33 -17.51
N ARG A 242 -2.44 -26.37 -18.72
CA ARG A 242 -2.19 -27.45 -19.69
C ARG A 242 -2.14 -26.90 -21.12
N PHE A 243 -0.96 -26.97 -21.70
CA PHE A 243 -0.71 -26.66 -23.11
C PHE A 243 -0.46 -27.96 -23.87
N SER A 244 -1.18 -28.17 -24.97
CA SER A 244 -1.16 -29.44 -25.71
C SER A 244 -1.28 -29.20 -27.20
N VAL A 245 -0.37 -29.78 -27.98
CA VAL A 245 -0.41 -29.72 -29.45
C VAL A 245 -0.22 -31.14 -30.01
N PRO A 246 -1.11 -31.62 -30.91
CA PRO A 246 -0.94 -32.91 -31.56
C PRO A 246 0.35 -32.94 -32.39
N THR A 247 1.19 -33.97 -32.22
CA THR A 247 2.41 -34.10 -33.03
C THR A 247 2.08 -34.41 -34.49
N GLY A 248 0.97 -35.12 -34.73
CA GLY A 248 0.51 -35.48 -36.07
C GLY A 248 1.58 -36.25 -36.86
N SER A 249 1.74 -35.92 -38.14
CA SER A 249 2.80 -36.46 -39.01
C SER A 249 4.08 -35.63 -39.01
N ASN A 250 4.19 -34.61 -38.14
CA ASN A 250 5.35 -33.73 -38.09
C ASN A 250 6.57 -34.53 -37.63
N LYS A 251 7.68 -34.41 -38.37
CA LYS A 251 8.95 -35.06 -38.01
C LYS A 251 9.60 -34.45 -36.78
N GLN A 252 9.28 -33.19 -36.47
CA GLN A 252 9.78 -32.42 -35.33
C GLN A 252 8.68 -31.46 -34.86
N MET A 253 8.62 -31.24 -33.55
CA MET A 253 7.72 -30.28 -32.93
C MET A 253 8.38 -29.73 -31.68
N PHE A 254 8.25 -28.42 -31.48
CA PHE A 254 8.81 -27.65 -30.38
C PHE A 254 7.68 -26.91 -29.68
N MET A 255 7.82 -26.72 -28.37
CA MET A 255 6.92 -25.90 -27.58
C MET A 255 7.76 -25.05 -26.63
N ARG A 256 7.39 -23.78 -26.46
CA ARG A 256 7.96 -22.90 -25.44
C ARG A 256 6.86 -22.30 -24.59
N LEU A 257 7.12 -22.16 -23.30
CA LEU A 257 6.27 -21.38 -22.41
C LEU A 257 6.60 -19.90 -22.55
N ALA A 258 5.58 -19.06 -22.40
CA ALA A 258 5.71 -17.62 -22.36
C ALA A 258 5.08 -17.12 -21.07
N VAL A 259 5.75 -16.20 -20.37
CA VAL A 259 5.21 -15.49 -19.21
C VAL A 259 5.17 -14.02 -19.56
N THR A 260 4.02 -13.39 -19.37
CA THR A 260 3.83 -11.96 -19.63
C THR A 260 3.22 -11.28 -18.43
N ARG A 261 3.52 -10.00 -18.28
CA ARG A 261 2.89 -9.10 -17.32
C ARG A 261 1.82 -8.28 -18.06
N PRO A 262 0.62 -8.09 -17.49
CA PRO A 262 -0.41 -7.23 -18.07
C PRO A 262 -0.03 -5.74 -18.04
#